data_AF-A0A3D2P2J4-F1
#
_entry.id   AF-A0A3D2P2J4-F1
#
_cell.length_a   1.000
_cell.length_b   1.000
_cell.length_c   1.000
_cell.angle_alpha   90.00
_cell.angle_beta   90.00
_cell.angle_gamma   90.00
#
_symmetry.space_group_name_H-M   'P 1'
#
loop_
_entity.id
_entity.type
_entity.pdbx_description
1 polymer ?
#
loop_
_entity_poly.entity_id
_entity_poly.type
_entity_poly.pdbx_seq_one_letter_code
_entity_poly.pdbx_strand_id
1 'polypeptide(L)'
;MMQVAVAYLGCNHGGIMVARKGEEKYIDGIQSLGASHPIPDQSSMEAAKAICSYLQHLPQGLPVVFLLSGGASSMACLPVDGMSLLEKAALSRQLMHQGANIHELNVVRRAYSQFKGGGMLGHAQGPVHSFVLSDVPGDDPAIIGSGPSWPGDGDNPLPVLQKFSIPAPKVQAKKTTKSTWEHQYKIVATPINMLAAVEKSLRANDWSIC
;
A
#
# COMPACT_ATOMS: atom_id res chain seq x y z
N MET A 1 9.41 4.05 11.19
CA MET A 1 8.23 4.95 11.21
C MET A 1 7.36 4.71 12.44
N MET A 2 6.80 3.51 12.63
CA MET A 2 5.88 3.22 13.75
C MET A 2 6.44 3.59 15.13
N GLN A 3 7.67 3.18 15.46
CA GLN A 3 8.29 3.51 16.76
C GLN A 3 8.35 5.03 17.03
N VAL A 4 8.69 5.82 16.01
CA VAL A 4 8.76 7.28 16.11
C VAL A 4 7.35 7.87 16.27
N ALA A 5 6.37 7.37 15.53
CA ALA A 5 5.00 7.83 15.63
C ALA A 5 4.41 7.57 17.03
N VAL A 6 4.61 6.37 17.57
CA VAL A 6 4.20 6.01 18.94
C VAL A 6 4.87 6.92 19.97
N ALA A 7 6.19 7.09 19.88
CA ALA A 7 6.92 7.97 20.79
C ALA A 7 6.46 9.43 20.72
N TYR A 8 6.05 9.92 19.55
CA TYR A 8 5.57 11.28 19.35
C TYR A 8 4.12 11.48 19.81
N LEU A 9 3.23 10.51 19.55
CA LEU A 9 1.81 10.60 19.89
C LEU A 9 1.52 10.38 21.38
N GLY A 10 2.48 9.82 22.14
CA GLY A 10 2.35 9.67 23.60
C GLY A 10 1.59 8.40 23.99
N CYS A 11 0.72 8.46 25.00
CA CYS A 11 -0.11 7.33 25.44
C CYS A 11 -1.49 7.31 24.74
N ASN A 12 -2.21 6.18 24.81
CA ASN A 12 -3.50 5.91 24.12
C ASN A 12 -3.43 5.64 22.61
N HIS A 13 -2.40 4.92 22.15
CA HIS A 13 -2.36 4.37 20.80
C HIS A 13 -2.66 2.87 20.77
N GLY A 14 -3.35 2.45 19.72
CA GLY A 14 -3.43 1.05 19.30
C GLY A 14 -3.13 0.98 17.81
N GLY A 15 -2.61 -0.14 17.34
CA GLY A 15 -2.40 -0.29 15.90
C GLY A 15 -1.81 -1.61 15.48
N ILE A 16 -1.60 -1.70 14.16
CA ILE A 16 -0.96 -2.83 13.52
C ILE A 16 0.26 -2.32 12.76
N MET A 17 1.38 -3.00 12.93
CA MET A 17 2.57 -2.84 12.11
C MET A 17 2.81 -4.12 11.32
N VAL A 18 3.05 -3.98 10.02
CA VAL A 18 3.49 -5.08 9.16
C VAL A 18 4.91 -4.82 8.73
N ALA A 19 5.81 -5.75 9.07
CA ALA A 19 7.21 -5.72 8.68
C ALA A 19 7.54 -6.94 7.82
N ARG A 20 8.74 -6.97 7.24
CA ARG A 20 9.24 -8.19 6.60
C ARG A 20 9.35 -9.28 7.66
N LYS A 21 9.05 -10.52 7.28
CA LYS A 21 9.20 -11.68 8.16
C LYS A 21 10.63 -11.77 8.70
N GLY A 22 10.79 -11.82 10.02
CA GLY A 22 12.07 -11.77 10.73
C GLY A 22 12.52 -10.35 11.15
N GLU A 23 11.84 -9.30 10.70
CA GLU A 23 12.12 -7.89 11.03
C GLU A 23 11.03 -7.25 11.92
N GLU A 24 10.11 -8.05 12.45
CA GLU A 24 9.10 -7.63 13.40
C GLU A 24 9.74 -7.03 14.65
N LYS A 25 9.07 -6.04 15.26
CA LYS A 25 9.55 -5.42 16.51
C LYS A 25 8.41 -5.32 17.51
N TYR A 26 8.75 -5.58 18.77
CA TYR A 26 7.85 -5.26 19.86
C TYR A 26 7.73 -3.74 20.00
N ILE A 27 6.50 -3.27 20.01
CA ILE A 27 6.13 -1.88 20.31
C ILE A 27 4.86 -1.98 21.15
N ASP A 28 4.87 -1.37 22.33
CA ASP A 28 3.74 -1.45 23.24
C ASP A 28 2.45 -0.93 22.58
N GLY A 29 1.34 -1.63 22.79
CA GLY A 29 0.04 -1.33 22.16
C GLY A 29 -0.05 -1.56 20.64
N ILE A 30 1.02 -2.04 19.98
CA ILE A 30 1.01 -2.31 18.52
C ILE A 30 1.16 -3.80 18.26
N GLN A 31 0.22 -4.38 17.53
CA GLN A 31 0.34 -5.73 17.01
C GLN A 31 1.36 -5.74 15.86
N SER A 32 2.48 -6.43 16.03
CA SER A 32 3.50 -6.58 14.99
C SER A 32 3.32 -7.90 14.23
N LEU A 33 3.21 -7.81 12.90
CA LEU A 33 3.03 -8.94 12.00
C LEU A 33 4.18 -9.02 10.99
N GLY A 34 4.67 -10.23 10.74
CA GLY A 34 5.62 -10.50 9.67
C GLY A 34 4.95 -10.94 8.39
N ALA A 35 5.33 -10.33 7.27
CA ALA A 35 4.82 -10.68 5.95
C ALA A 35 5.94 -10.95 4.95
N SER A 36 5.65 -11.77 3.95
CA SER A 36 6.61 -12.10 2.89
C SER A 36 6.87 -10.92 1.95
N HIS A 37 8.13 -10.76 1.56
CA HIS A 37 8.63 -9.79 0.59
C HIS A 37 9.83 -10.40 -0.14
N PRO A 38 9.96 -10.27 -1.47
CA PRO A 38 9.16 -9.44 -2.37
C PRO A 38 7.92 -10.14 -2.94
N ILE A 39 7.76 -11.45 -2.75
CA ILE A 39 6.64 -12.23 -3.29
C ILE A 39 5.59 -12.44 -2.18
N PRO A 40 4.32 -12.05 -2.38
CA PRO A 40 3.29 -12.22 -1.36
C PRO A 40 2.99 -13.71 -1.12
N ASP A 41 2.76 -14.06 0.14
CA ASP A 41 2.34 -15.39 0.57
C ASP A 41 1.14 -15.31 1.53
N GLN A 42 0.82 -16.43 2.19
CA GLN A 42 -0.25 -16.50 3.16
C GLN A 42 -0.14 -15.43 4.27
N SER A 43 1.07 -15.14 4.75
CA SER A 43 1.30 -14.12 5.78
C SER A 43 0.97 -12.72 5.28
N SER A 44 1.20 -12.43 3.99
CA SER A 44 0.79 -11.18 3.36
C SER A 44 -0.72 -10.99 3.30
N MET A 45 -1.46 -12.09 3.13
CA MET A 45 -2.92 -12.07 3.14
C MET A 45 -3.47 -11.90 4.56
N GLU A 46 -2.89 -12.60 5.53
CA GLU A 46 -3.26 -12.49 6.94
C GLU A 46 -3.01 -11.07 7.47
N ALA A 47 -1.86 -10.48 7.14
CA ALA A 47 -1.55 -9.09 7.50
C ALA A 47 -2.58 -8.10 6.92
N ALA A 48 -2.94 -8.24 5.64
CA ALA A 48 -3.95 -7.37 5.04
C ALA A 48 -5.35 -7.58 5.65
N LYS A 49 -5.74 -8.82 5.95
CA LYS A 49 -7.01 -9.13 6.65
C LYS A 49 -7.02 -8.52 8.04
N ALA A 50 -5.94 -8.63 8.80
CA ALA A 50 -5.81 -8.05 10.13
C ALA A 50 -5.97 -6.52 10.09
N ILE A 51 -5.32 -5.84 9.14
CA ILE A 51 -5.48 -4.39 8.96
C ILE A 51 -6.94 -4.04 8.62
N CYS A 52 -7.54 -4.68 7.61
CA CYS A 52 -8.92 -4.41 7.22
C CYS A 52 -9.90 -4.63 8.39
N SER A 53 -9.73 -5.74 9.11
CA SER A 53 -10.56 -6.06 10.27
C SER A 53 -10.38 -5.05 11.39
N TYR A 54 -9.14 -4.66 11.71
CA TYR A 54 -8.84 -3.65 12.72
C TYR A 54 -9.54 -2.33 12.39
N LEU A 55 -9.40 -1.84 11.15
CA LEU A 55 -10.03 -0.60 10.69
C LEU A 55 -11.56 -0.63 10.79
N GLN A 56 -12.19 -1.77 10.55
CA GLN A 56 -13.64 -1.94 10.64
C GLN A 56 -14.17 -1.94 12.08
N HIS A 57 -13.35 -2.36 13.04
CA HIS A 57 -13.73 -2.43 14.45
C HIS A 57 -13.32 -1.18 15.25
N LEU A 58 -12.66 -0.21 14.63
CA LEU A 58 -12.38 1.07 15.27
C LEU A 58 -13.69 1.81 15.56
N PRO A 59 -13.76 2.55 16.68
CA PRO A 59 -14.86 3.48 16.93
C PRO A 59 -15.07 4.43 15.75
N GLN A 60 -16.34 4.68 15.42
CA GLN A 60 -16.70 5.58 14.34
C GLN A 60 -16.13 6.99 14.59
N GLY A 61 -15.55 7.59 13.55
CA GLY A 61 -14.93 8.90 13.60
C GLY A 61 -13.53 8.93 14.21
N LEU A 62 -13.00 7.80 14.71
CA LEU A 62 -11.65 7.76 15.25
C LEU A 62 -10.62 8.00 14.14
N PRO A 63 -9.73 9.01 14.27
CA PRO A 63 -8.70 9.27 13.26
C PRO A 63 -7.67 8.14 13.18
N VAL A 64 -7.28 7.82 11.96
CA VAL A 64 -6.26 6.80 11.67
C VAL A 64 -5.03 7.47 11.06
N VAL A 65 -3.87 7.16 11.62
CA VAL A 65 -2.57 7.48 11.02
C VAL A 65 -2.07 6.26 10.25
N PHE A 66 -1.94 6.39 8.93
CA PHE A 66 -1.43 5.34 8.07
C PHE A 66 0.00 5.65 7.62
N LEU A 67 0.96 4.79 7.99
CA LEU A 67 2.38 4.96 7.68
C LEU A 67 2.77 3.96 6.59
N LEU A 68 3.24 4.45 5.45
CA LEU A 68 3.57 3.61 4.29
C LEU A 68 5.04 3.78 3.88
N SER A 69 5.70 2.66 3.56
CA SER A 69 7.03 2.62 2.98
C SER A 69 7.14 1.53 1.91
N GLY A 70 8.30 1.44 1.27
CA GLY A 70 8.63 0.42 0.27
C GLY A 70 8.31 -1.01 0.71
N GLY A 71 7.89 -1.84 -0.25
CA GLY A 71 7.56 -3.26 -0.03
C GLY A 71 6.11 -3.55 0.42
N ALA A 72 5.31 -2.54 0.72
CA ALA A 72 3.91 -2.74 1.16
C ALA A 72 3.04 -3.52 0.16
N SER A 73 3.34 -3.43 -1.14
CA SER A 73 2.53 -4.08 -2.17
C SER A 73 2.54 -5.60 -2.09
N SER A 74 3.64 -6.19 -1.58
CA SER A 74 3.78 -7.63 -1.33
C SER A 74 3.46 -8.00 0.11
N MET A 75 3.78 -7.15 1.09
CA MET A 75 3.52 -7.43 2.51
C MET A 75 2.02 -7.34 2.89
N ALA A 76 1.20 -6.59 2.14
CA ALA A 76 -0.24 -6.53 2.34
C ALA A 76 -0.99 -6.85 1.03
N CYS A 77 -1.49 -8.08 0.91
CA CYS A 77 -2.14 -8.56 -0.29
C CYS A 77 -3.43 -9.32 0.01
N LEU A 78 -4.57 -8.66 -0.17
CA LEU A 78 -5.89 -9.26 0.00
C LEU A 78 -6.62 -9.35 -1.35
N PRO A 79 -6.71 -10.54 -1.97
CA PRO A 79 -7.55 -10.75 -3.15
C PRO A 79 -9.03 -10.44 -2.90
N VAL A 80 -9.79 -10.17 -3.95
CA VAL A 80 -11.26 -10.13 -3.87
C VAL A 80 -11.84 -11.50 -3.50
N ASP A 81 -13.05 -11.50 -2.94
CA ASP A 81 -13.74 -12.73 -2.56
C ASP A 81 -13.92 -13.66 -3.78
N GLY A 82 -13.71 -14.96 -3.55
CA GLY A 82 -13.73 -15.98 -4.59
C GLY A 82 -12.42 -16.11 -5.38
N MET A 83 -11.41 -15.27 -5.14
CA MET A 83 -10.08 -15.40 -5.76
C MET A 83 -9.04 -15.78 -4.70
N SER A 84 -8.26 -16.81 -4.98
CA SER A 84 -7.11 -17.20 -4.15
C SER A 84 -5.91 -16.29 -4.40
N LEU A 85 -4.98 -16.27 -3.43
CA LEU A 85 -3.70 -15.57 -3.60
C LEU A 85 -2.90 -16.13 -4.78
N LEU A 86 -2.97 -17.45 -5.00
CA LEU A 86 -2.29 -18.13 -6.12
C LEU A 86 -2.82 -17.68 -7.48
N GLU A 87 -4.14 -17.57 -7.63
CA GLU A 87 -4.77 -17.06 -8.87
C GLU A 87 -4.37 -15.61 -9.12
N LYS A 88 -4.41 -14.76 -8.09
CA LYS A 88 -3.98 -13.36 -8.19
C LYS A 88 -2.51 -13.23 -8.60
N ALA A 89 -1.64 -14.06 -8.04
CA ALA A 89 -0.22 -14.10 -8.37
C ALA A 89 0.01 -14.62 -9.79
N ALA A 90 -0.71 -15.67 -10.22
CA ALA A 90 -0.66 -16.19 -11.57
C ALA A 90 -1.06 -15.14 -12.61
N LEU A 91 -2.15 -14.41 -12.37
CA LEU A 91 -2.61 -13.33 -13.23
C LEU A 91 -1.56 -12.23 -13.39
N SER A 92 -0.94 -11.83 -12.28
CA SER A 92 0.13 -10.82 -12.28
C SER A 92 1.36 -11.30 -13.06
N ARG A 93 1.77 -12.57 -12.87
CA ARG A 93 2.89 -13.17 -13.60
C ARG A 93 2.62 -13.26 -15.11
N GLN A 94 1.41 -13.64 -15.50
CA GLN A 94 1.04 -13.73 -16.90
C GLN A 94 1.12 -12.36 -17.59
N LEU A 95 0.60 -11.30 -16.95
CA LEU A 95 0.71 -9.93 -17.46
C LEU A 95 2.18 -9.49 -17.63
N MET A 96 3.02 -9.73 -16.61
CA MET A 96 4.45 -9.41 -16.69
C MET A 96 5.15 -10.18 -17.81
N HIS A 97 4.85 -11.47 -17.97
CA HIS A 97 5.41 -12.30 -19.05
C HIS A 97 4.99 -11.81 -20.44
N GLN A 98 3.79 -11.23 -20.56
CA GLN A 98 3.27 -10.66 -21.81
C GLN A 98 3.74 -9.20 -22.04
N GLY A 99 4.59 -8.65 -21.18
CA GLY A 99 5.17 -7.32 -21.34
C GLY A 99 4.25 -6.16 -20.93
N ALA A 100 3.26 -6.42 -20.05
CA ALA A 100 2.43 -5.36 -19.50
C ALA A 100 3.28 -4.33 -18.75
N ASN A 101 3.05 -3.04 -19.02
CA ASN A 101 3.74 -1.99 -18.29
C ASN A 101 3.20 -1.87 -16.84
N ILE A 102 3.88 -1.07 -16.01
CA ILE A 102 3.54 -0.94 -14.59
C ILE A 102 2.13 -0.40 -14.35
N HIS A 103 1.64 0.50 -15.21
CA HIS A 103 0.29 1.05 -15.09
C HIS A 103 -0.76 -0.02 -15.41
N GLU A 104 -0.59 -0.76 -16.51
CA GLU A 104 -1.48 -1.85 -16.92
C GLU A 104 -1.53 -2.96 -15.85
N LEU A 105 -0.36 -3.36 -15.35
CA LEU A 105 -0.26 -4.34 -14.28
C LEU A 105 -0.98 -3.86 -13.02
N ASN A 106 -0.82 -2.59 -12.64
CA ASN A 106 -1.44 -2.03 -11.45
C ASN A 106 -2.96 -1.89 -11.58
N VAL A 107 -3.49 -1.55 -12.76
CA VAL A 107 -4.95 -1.54 -13.03
C VAL A 107 -5.57 -2.89 -12.67
N VAL A 108 -4.99 -3.99 -13.18
CA VAL A 108 -5.50 -5.34 -12.90
C VAL A 108 -5.26 -5.74 -11.44
N ARG A 109 -4.07 -5.45 -10.88
CA ARG A 109 -3.75 -5.78 -9.48
C ARG A 109 -4.69 -5.10 -8.48
N ARG A 110 -5.06 -3.84 -8.71
CA ARG A 110 -5.99 -3.07 -7.87
C ARG A 110 -7.43 -3.54 -8.04
N ALA A 111 -7.87 -3.78 -9.28
CA ALA A 111 -9.21 -4.28 -9.59
C ALA A 111 -9.54 -5.59 -8.86
N TYR A 112 -8.58 -6.50 -8.71
CA TYR A 112 -8.76 -7.77 -7.99
C TYR A 112 -8.22 -7.75 -6.55
N SER A 113 -8.18 -6.58 -5.88
CA SER A 113 -7.68 -6.42 -4.51
C SER A 113 -8.67 -5.71 -3.60
N GLN A 114 -8.97 -6.27 -2.43
CA GLN A 114 -9.73 -5.57 -1.39
C GLN A 114 -8.90 -4.49 -0.68
N PHE A 115 -7.58 -4.62 -0.67
CA PHE A 115 -6.70 -3.70 0.07
C PHE A 115 -6.13 -2.56 -0.79
N LYS A 116 -5.90 -2.81 -2.08
CA LYS A 116 -5.18 -1.88 -2.99
C LYS A 116 -6.16 -0.93 -3.70
N GLY A 117 -5.67 0.15 -4.30
CA GLY A 117 -6.50 1.12 -5.03
C GLY A 117 -7.63 1.69 -4.19
N GLY A 118 -7.29 2.30 -3.07
CA GLY A 118 -8.21 2.88 -2.10
C GLY A 118 -8.99 1.83 -1.31
N GLY A 119 -8.69 0.55 -1.48
CA GLY A 119 -9.39 -0.55 -0.84
C GLY A 119 -9.35 -0.48 0.68
N MET A 120 -8.17 -0.21 1.24
CA MET A 120 -8.00 0.00 2.69
C MET A 120 -8.91 1.11 3.23
N LEU A 121 -9.11 2.19 2.46
CA LEU A 121 -9.97 3.30 2.87
C LEU A 121 -11.42 2.87 3.08
N GLY A 122 -11.91 1.90 2.32
CA GLY A 122 -13.27 1.38 2.46
C GLY A 122 -13.51 0.57 3.73
N HIS A 123 -12.44 0.19 4.44
CA HIS A 123 -12.53 -0.50 5.71
C HIS A 123 -12.48 0.46 6.91
N ALA A 124 -12.03 1.71 6.72
CA ALA A 124 -11.90 2.69 7.79
C ALA A 124 -13.25 3.27 8.23
N GLN A 125 -13.43 3.39 9.55
CA GLN A 125 -14.63 4.00 10.16
C GLN A 125 -14.42 5.48 10.56
N GLY A 126 -13.35 6.12 10.10
CA GLY A 126 -12.98 7.50 10.44
C GLY A 126 -12.00 8.11 9.44
N PRO A 127 -11.55 9.36 9.65
CA PRO A 127 -10.62 10.03 8.75
C PRO A 127 -9.25 9.34 8.75
N VAL A 128 -8.60 9.25 7.59
CA VAL A 128 -7.26 8.64 7.47
C VAL A 128 -6.25 9.66 6.96
N HIS A 129 -5.17 9.84 7.72
CA HIS A 129 -4.02 10.65 7.38
C HIS A 129 -2.85 9.73 7.01
N SER A 130 -2.49 9.71 5.73
CA SER A 130 -1.41 8.87 5.21
C SER A 130 -0.09 9.65 5.14
N PHE A 131 0.97 9.09 5.71
CA PHE A 131 2.33 9.61 5.62
C PHE A 131 3.24 8.57 4.95
N VAL A 132 3.87 8.96 3.86
CA VAL A 132 4.48 8.01 2.91
C VAL A 132 5.96 8.32 2.67
N LEU A 133 6.79 7.28 2.75
CA LEU A 133 8.15 7.27 2.23
C LEU A 133 8.11 6.62 0.84
N SER A 134 8.41 7.41 -0.19
CA SER A 134 8.37 6.95 -1.57
C SER A 134 9.74 6.41 -2.01
N ASP A 135 9.74 5.23 -2.60
CA ASP A 135 10.84 4.64 -3.36
C ASP A 135 10.50 4.54 -4.87
N VAL A 136 9.40 5.18 -5.30
CA VAL A 136 8.90 5.15 -6.68
C VAL A 136 9.37 6.38 -7.44
N PRO A 137 10.03 6.23 -8.60
CA PRO A 137 10.35 7.37 -9.46
C PRO A 137 9.09 8.16 -9.85
N GLY A 138 9.10 9.47 -9.63
CA GLY A 138 7.97 10.35 -9.90
C GLY A 138 6.89 10.36 -8.82
N ASP A 139 7.05 9.58 -7.75
CA ASP A 139 6.26 9.65 -6.51
C ASP A 139 4.72 9.49 -6.69
N ASP A 140 4.27 8.79 -7.75
CA ASP A 140 2.85 8.56 -8.03
C ASP A 140 2.18 7.76 -6.89
N PRO A 141 1.24 8.37 -6.14
CA PRO A 141 0.53 7.71 -5.03
C PRO A 141 -0.24 6.44 -5.43
N ALA A 142 -0.72 6.36 -6.67
CA ALA A 142 -1.46 5.20 -7.17
C ALA A 142 -0.55 3.99 -7.40
N ILE A 143 0.76 4.22 -7.50
CA ILE A 143 1.80 3.19 -7.69
C ILE A 143 2.43 2.79 -6.35
N ILE A 144 2.70 3.75 -5.44
CA ILE A 144 3.34 3.46 -4.14
C ILE A 144 2.47 2.48 -3.33
N GLY A 145 3.02 1.30 -3.02
CA GLY A 145 2.26 0.23 -2.34
C GLY A 145 1.04 -0.28 -3.12
N SER A 146 0.88 0.09 -4.40
CA SER A 146 -0.36 -0.03 -5.19
C SER A 146 -1.55 0.77 -4.62
N GLY A 147 -1.27 1.93 -4.00
CA GLY A 147 -2.25 2.91 -3.56
C GLY A 147 -3.30 2.39 -2.58
N PRO A 148 -2.96 1.73 -1.45
CA PRO A 148 -3.97 1.21 -0.53
C PRO A 148 -4.81 2.32 0.10
N SER A 149 -4.18 3.48 0.37
CA SER A 149 -4.82 4.68 0.92
C SER A 149 -4.94 5.83 -0.08
N TRP A 150 -4.76 5.54 -1.37
CA TRP A 150 -5.00 6.49 -2.45
C TRP A 150 -6.34 6.14 -3.12
N PRO A 151 -7.29 7.08 -3.28
CA PRO A 151 -8.55 6.81 -3.97
C PRO A 151 -8.29 6.16 -5.32
N GLY A 152 -8.90 4.99 -5.58
CA GLY A 152 -8.78 4.34 -6.88
C GLY A 152 -9.58 5.09 -7.95
N ASP A 153 -9.13 5.03 -9.20
CA ASP A 153 -9.73 5.76 -10.33
C ASP A 153 -10.73 4.94 -11.15
N GLY A 154 -11.43 3.97 -10.54
CA GLY A 154 -12.33 3.09 -11.28
C GLY A 154 -11.61 2.21 -12.28
N ASP A 155 -10.57 1.54 -11.80
CA ASP A 155 -9.81 0.55 -12.55
C ASP A 155 -10.73 -0.44 -13.28
N ASN A 156 -10.71 -0.38 -14.61
CA ASN A 156 -11.34 -1.37 -15.46
C ASN A 156 -10.27 -2.34 -15.97
N PRO A 157 -10.20 -3.59 -15.49
CA PRO A 157 -9.19 -4.53 -15.92
C PRO A 157 -9.44 -5.08 -17.32
N LEU A 158 -10.67 -5.00 -17.86
CA LEU A 158 -11.05 -5.67 -19.10
C LEU A 158 -10.24 -5.23 -20.33
N PRO A 159 -10.02 -3.92 -20.58
CA PRO A 159 -9.20 -3.50 -21.72
C PRO A 159 -7.77 -4.02 -21.66
N VAL A 160 -7.18 -4.07 -20.45
CA VAL A 160 -5.82 -4.60 -20.25
C VAL A 160 -5.80 -6.11 -20.50
N LEU A 161 -6.74 -6.84 -19.92
CA LEU A 161 -6.82 -8.29 -20.09
C LEU A 161 -7.07 -8.69 -21.56
N GLN A 162 -7.92 -7.94 -22.26
CA GLN A 162 -8.16 -8.12 -23.70
C GLN A 162 -6.92 -7.84 -24.53
N LYS A 163 -6.19 -6.74 -24.26
CA LYS A 163 -4.94 -6.39 -24.96
C LYS A 163 -3.92 -7.54 -24.91
N PHE A 164 -3.81 -8.22 -23.77
CA PHE A 164 -2.87 -9.33 -23.59
C PHE A 164 -3.48 -10.72 -23.81
N SER A 165 -4.73 -10.80 -24.32
CA SER A 165 -5.45 -12.06 -24.54
C SER A 165 -5.49 -12.97 -23.30
N ILE A 166 -5.62 -12.37 -22.11
CA ILE A 166 -5.72 -13.07 -20.84
C ILE A 166 -7.21 -13.21 -20.49
N PRO A 167 -7.73 -14.43 -20.26
CA PRO A 167 -9.11 -14.62 -19.84
C PRO A 167 -9.40 -13.89 -18.53
N ALA A 168 -10.51 -13.15 -18.48
CA ALA A 168 -10.92 -12.50 -17.25
C ALA A 168 -11.26 -13.54 -16.17
N PRO A 169 -10.77 -13.35 -14.92
CA PRO A 169 -11.24 -14.14 -13.79
C PRO A 169 -12.77 -14.15 -13.69
N LYS A 170 -13.35 -15.30 -13.32
CA LYS A 170 -14.80 -15.44 -13.14
C LYS A 170 -15.35 -14.60 -11.98
N VAL A 171 -14.49 -14.24 -11.04
CA VAL A 171 -14.84 -13.36 -9.93
C VAL A 171 -15.03 -11.93 -10.39
N GLN A 172 -15.90 -11.20 -9.70
CA GLN A 172 -16.10 -9.80 -9.98
C GLN A 172 -14.90 -8.96 -9.54
N ALA A 173 -14.45 -8.05 -10.39
CA ALA A 173 -13.52 -7.01 -9.98
C ALA A 173 -14.16 -6.10 -8.94
N LYS A 174 -13.37 -5.65 -7.95
CA LYS A 174 -13.80 -4.68 -6.96
C LYS A 174 -14.23 -3.39 -7.67
N LYS A 175 -15.37 -2.83 -7.26
CA LYS A 175 -15.76 -1.46 -7.65
C LYS A 175 -14.84 -0.44 -6.97
N THR A 176 -14.79 0.78 -7.50
CA THR A 176 -14.09 1.88 -6.84
C THR A 176 -14.58 2.03 -5.41
N THR A 177 -13.65 1.93 -4.47
CA THR A 177 -13.93 2.20 -3.07
C THR A 177 -14.00 3.71 -2.87
N LYS A 178 -15.17 4.24 -2.51
CA LYS A 178 -15.32 5.64 -2.07
C LYS A 178 -15.56 5.64 -0.58
N SER A 179 -14.56 6.09 0.19
CA SER A 179 -14.77 6.44 1.59
C SER A 179 -15.61 7.71 1.67
N THR A 180 -16.49 7.79 2.66
CA THR A 180 -17.23 9.02 3.00
C THR A 180 -16.46 9.92 3.96
N TRP A 181 -15.32 9.46 4.48
CA TRP A 181 -14.48 10.18 5.42
C TRP A 181 -13.41 11.01 4.70
N GLU A 182 -12.91 12.03 5.39
CA GLU A 182 -11.79 12.82 4.91
C GLU A 182 -10.53 11.94 4.77
N HIS A 183 -9.82 12.13 3.66
CA HIS A 183 -8.55 11.48 3.40
C HIS A 183 -7.48 12.51 3.07
N GLN A 184 -6.40 12.46 3.83
CA GLN A 184 -5.19 13.22 3.55
C GLN A 184 -4.05 12.28 3.20
N TYR A 185 -3.27 12.65 2.18
CA TYR A 185 -2.13 11.87 1.72
C TYR A 185 -0.92 12.79 1.59
N LYS A 186 0.15 12.50 2.33
CA LYS A 186 1.37 13.29 2.34
C LYS A 186 2.58 12.40 2.14
N ILE A 187 3.34 12.68 1.08
CA ILE A 187 4.66 12.11 0.89
C ILE A 187 5.63 12.94 1.72
N VAL A 188 6.32 12.29 2.66
CA VAL A 188 7.19 12.96 3.64
C VAL A 188 8.67 12.71 3.39
N ALA A 189 9.01 11.70 2.59
CA ALA A 189 10.36 11.50 2.09
C ALA A 189 10.34 10.88 0.70
N THR A 190 11.27 11.32 -0.14
CA THR A 190 11.46 10.89 -1.53
C THR A 190 12.96 10.83 -1.84
N PRO A 191 13.37 10.16 -2.93
CA PRO A 191 14.75 10.21 -3.41
C PRO A 191 15.20 11.65 -3.74
N ILE A 192 14.30 12.50 -4.25
CA ILE A 192 14.66 13.89 -4.58
C ILE A 192 14.90 14.74 -3.33
N ASN A 193 14.16 14.53 -2.24
CA ASN A 193 14.44 15.18 -0.96
C ASN A 193 15.83 14.79 -0.41
N MET A 194 16.23 13.53 -0.59
CA MET A 194 17.56 13.06 -0.22
C MET A 194 18.65 13.77 -1.04
N LEU A 195 18.49 13.85 -2.37
CA LEU A 195 19.45 14.55 -3.23
C LEU A 195 19.54 16.04 -2.90
N ALA A 196 18.42 16.72 -2.64
CA ALA A 196 18.41 18.11 -2.22
C ALA A 196 19.16 18.32 -0.88
N ALA A 197 19.04 17.39 0.06
CA ALA A 197 19.80 17.43 1.32
C ALA A 197 21.30 17.24 1.10
N VAL A 198 21.69 16.33 0.19
CA VAL A 198 23.09 16.14 -0.22
C VAL A 198 23.63 17.41 -0.86
N GLU A 199 22.89 17.99 -1.82
CA GLU A 199 23.26 19.24 -2.48
C GLU A 199 23.51 20.37 -1.47
N LYS A 200 22.58 20.54 -0.53
CA LYS A 200 22.72 21.51 0.56
C LYS A 200 23.97 21.27 1.40
N SER A 201 24.27 20.01 1.73
CA SER A 201 25.46 19.64 2.50
C SER A 201 26.75 19.93 1.73
N LEU A 202 26.79 19.61 0.43
CA LEU A 202 27.96 19.85 -0.43
C LEU A 202 28.24 21.35 -0.58
N ARG A 203 27.19 22.15 -0.85
CA ARG A 203 27.31 23.61 -0.95
C ARG A 203 27.77 24.25 0.37
N ALA A 204 27.32 23.73 1.51
CA ALA A 204 27.76 24.21 2.83
C ALA A 204 29.23 23.91 3.14
N ASN A 205 29.87 23.02 2.37
CA ASN A 205 31.29 22.69 2.47
C ASN A 205 32.10 23.23 1.29
N ASP A 206 31.56 24.18 0.51
CA ASP A 206 32.18 24.80 -0.67
C ASP A 206 32.53 23.83 -1.82
N TRP A 207 31.82 22.70 -1.91
CA TRP A 207 31.99 21.76 -3.02
C TRP A 207 31.13 22.20 -4.21
N SER A 208 31.75 22.31 -5.38
CA SER A 208 31.03 22.58 -6.64
C SER A 208 30.21 21.37 -7.06
N ILE A 209 28.99 21.62 -7.54
CA ILE A 209 28.06 20.60 -8.03
C ILE A 209 27.74 20.99 -9.48
N CYS A 210 28.05 20.08 -10.40
CA CYS A 210 27.72 20.19 -11.82
C CYS A 210 26.35 19.59 -12.14
#